data_AF-A0A1X7HCG7-F1
#
_entry.id   AF-A0A1X7HCG7-F1
#
_cell.length_a   1.000
_cell.length_b   1.000
_cell.length_c   1.000
_cell.angle_alpha   90.00
_cell.angle_beta   90.00
_cell.angle_gamma   90.00
#
_symmetry.space_group_name_H-M   'P 1'
#
loop_
_entity.id
_entity.type
_entity.pdbx_description
1 polymer ?
#
loop_
_entity_poly.entity_id
_entity_poly.type
_entity_poly.pdbx_seq_one_letter_code
_entity_poly.pdbx_strand_id
1 'polypeptide(L)' 'MKGRPLIKLLTAELARHGIADYRLGRAKKHPRLCFVANGRKHAFTFSPNGWDGPVRLVYLAKLRATLHRAGCSPLPTD' A
#
# COMPACT_ATOMS: atom_id res chain seq x y z
N MET A 1 2.01 -5.18 -21.51
CA MET A 1 1.30 -4.92 -20.23
C MET A 1 1.91 -3.70 -19.52
N LYS A 2 1.44 -2.46 -19.77
CA LYS A 2 1.92 -1.25 -19.08
C LYS A 2 1.26 -1.13 -17.69
N GLY A 3 1.62 -2.03 -16.78
CA GLY A 3 0.88 -2.26 -15.53
C GLY A 3 1.48 -1.53 -14.33
N ARG A 4 0.91 -0.36 -14.00
CA ARG A 4 0.91 0.36 -12.70
C ARG A 4 1.91 -0.16 -11.64
N PRO A 5 3.21 0.14 -11.78
CA PRO A 5 4.25 -0.44 -10.95
C PRO A 5 4.19 0.02 -9.48
N LEU A 6 3.61 1.20 -9.19
CA LEU A 6 3.34 1.65 -7.82
C LEU A 6 2.33 0.79 -7.09
N ILE A 7 1.27 0.37 -7.79
CA ILE A 7 0.22 -0.45 -7.17
C ILE A 7 0.80 -1.80 -6.78
N LYS A 8 1.55 -2.43 -7.69
CA LYS A 8 2.23 -3.70 -7.42
C LYS A 8 3.16 -3.61 -6.21
N LEU A 9 3.94 -2.53 -6.12
CA LEU A 9 4.82 -2.29 -4.97
C LEU A 9 4.02 -2.19 -3.66
N LEU A 10 2.98 -1.36 -3.63
CA LEU A 10 2.17 -1.15 -2.43
C LEU A 10 1.43 -2.43 -2.01
N THR A 11 0.88 -3.19 -2.96
CA THR A 11 0.20 -4.46 -2.67
C THR A 11 1.17 -5.54 -2.21
N ALA A 12 2.41 -5.57 -2.75
CA ALA A 12 3.44 -6.48 -2.27
C ALA A 12 3.82 -6.15 -0.82
N GLU A 13 3.91 -4.86 -0.46
CA GLU A 13 4.20 -4.44 0.91
C GLU A 13 3.09 -4.85 1.90
N LEU A 14 1.82 -4.78 1.50
CA LEU A 14 0.71 -5.32 2.30
C LEU A 14 0.85 -6.82 2.53
N ALA A 15 1.15 -7.57 1.48
CA ALA A 15 1.35 -9.02 1.56
C ALA A 15 2.50 -9.37 2.51
N ARG A 16 3.59 -8.58 2.50
CA ARG A 16 4.69 -8.71 3.47
C ARG A 16 4.25 -8.50 4.92
N HIS A 17 3.13 -7.84 5.18
CA HIS A 17 2.55 -7.63 6.51
C HIS A 17 1.37 -8.58 6.81
N GLY A 18 1.19 -9.64 6.01
CA GLY A 18 0.11 -10.61 6.17
C GLY A 18 -1.26 -10.11 5.72
N ILE A 19 -1.33 -8.99 5.00
CA ILE A 19 -2.58 -8.40 4.54
C ILE A 19 -2.85 -8.84 3.10
N ALA A 20 -3.67 -9.88 2.96
CA ALA A 20 -4.09 -10.41 1.66
C ALA A 20 -5.39 -9.79 1.14
N ASP A 21 -6.29 -9.35 2.02
CA ASP A 21 -7.55 -8.72 1.65
C ASP A 21 -7.37 -7.20 1.50
N TYR A 22 -7.34 -6.75 0.24
CA TYR A 22 -7.34 -5.35 -0.11
C TYR A 22 -8.25 -5.05 -1.31
N ARG A 23 -8.81 -3.85 -1.33
CA ARG A 23 -9.60 -3.31 -2.44
C ARG A 23 -8.97 -2.04 -2.98
N LEU A 24 -8.83 -1.97 -4.29
CA LEU A 24 -8.37 -0.76 -4.98
C LEU A 24 -9.57 0.09 -5.42
N GLY A 25 -9.79 1.22 -4.74
CA GLY A 25 -10.71 2.28 -5.14
C GLY A 25 -10.21 2.98 -6.40
N ARG A 26 -11.01 2.94 -7.47
CA ARG A 26 -10.70 3.59 -8.76
C ARG A 26 -11.11 5.07 -8.75
N ALA A 27 -10.29 5.93 -8.14
CA ALA A 27 -10.41 7.38 -8.36
C ALA A 27 -9.41 7.83 -9.44
N LYS A 28 -9.86 8.67 -10.40
CA LYS A 28 -9.07 9.09 -11.57
C LYS A 28 -7.78 9.83 -11.23
N LYS A 29 -7.76 10.64 -10.16
CA LYS A 29 -6.58 11.41 -9.72
C LYS A 29 -5.84 10.79 -8.53
N HIS A 30 -6.57 10.20 -7.57
CA HIS A 30 -6.02 9.71 -6.31
C HIS A 30 -6.60 8.34 -5.94
N PRO A 31 -6.18 7.25 -6.61
CA PRO A 31 -6.54 5.89 -6.24
C PRO A 31 -6.27 5.64 -4.75
N ARG A 32 -7.13 4.80 -4.20
CA ARG A 32 -7.15 4.47 -2.78
C ARG A 32 -7.04 2.98 -2.62
N LEU A 33 -6.17 2.55 -1.72
CA LEU A 33 -5.99 1.16 -1.37
C LEU A 33 -6.58 0.96 0.02
N CYS A 34 -7.71 0.26 0.07
CA CYS A 34 -8.43 -0.06 1.29
C CYS A 34 -8.07 -1.48 1.72
N PHE A 35 -7.78 -1.71 2.99
CA PHE A 35 -7.39 -3.02 3.51
C PHE A 35 -7.80 -3.15 4.97
N VAL A 36 -7.82 -4.38 5.48
CA VAL A 36 -8.08 -4.67 6.89
C VAL A 36 -6.77 -5.04 7.57
N ALA A 37 -6.48 -4.38 8.69
CA ALA A 37 -5.32 -4.63 9.53
C ALA A 37 -5.81 -4.70 10.99
N ASN A 38 -5.47 -5.79 11.70
CA ASN A 38 -5.89 -6.02 13.10
C ASN A 38 -7.40 -5.80 13.33
N GLY A 39 -8.24 -6.32 12.43
CA GLY A 39 -9.70 -6.22 12.51
C GLY A 39 -10.28 -4.82 12.20
N ARG A 40 -9.45 -3.83 11.88
CA ARG A 40 -9.87 -2.46 11.53
C ARG A 40 -9.67 -2.19 10.05
N LYS A 41 -10.58 -1.41 9.46
CA LYS A 41 -10.49 -0.97 8.07
C LYS A 41 -9.58 0.25 7.98
N HIS A 42 -8.59 0.18 7.10
CA HIS A 42 -7.66 1.25 6.78
C HIS A 42 -7.78 1.63 5.31
N ALA A 43 -7.42 2.87 4.99
CA ALA A 43 -7.39 3.34 3.62
C ALA A 43 -6.16 4.20 3.36
N PHE A 44 -5.44 3.88 2.28
CA PHE A 44 -4.21 4.52 1.88
C PHE A 44 -4.37 5.16 0.50
N THR A 45 -4.26 6.49 0.42
CA THR A 45 -4.42 7.22 -0.84
C THR A 45 -3.04 7.51 -1.44
N PHE A 46 -2.88 7.28 -2.74
CA PHE A 46 -1.62 7.53 -3.45
C PHE A 46 -1.86 8.14 -4.84
N SER A 47 -0.83 8.74 -5.42
CA SER A 47 -0.87 9.28 -6.77
C SER A 47 -0.20 8.31 -7.75
N PRO A 48 -0.91 7.79 -8.77
CA PRO A 48 -0.35 6.88 -9.76
C PRO A 48 0.55 7.62 -10.75
N ASN A 49 0.42 8.95 -10.82
CA ASN A 49 1.22 9.83 -11.64
C ASN A 49 2.55 10.19 -10.97
N GLY A 50 2.67 9.98 -9.65
CA GLY A 50 3.88 10.19 -8.88
C GLY A 50 4.75 8.92 -8.84
N TRP A 51 5.23 8.47 -10.00
CA TRP A 51 6.08 7.28 -10.10
C TRP A 51 7.59 7.58 -10.16
N ASP A 52 7.99 8.85 -10.15
CA ASP A 52 9.40 9.21 -10.02
C ASP A 52 10.00 8.62 -8.74
N GLY A 53 11.25 8.14 -8.85
CA GLY A 53 11.94 7.37 -7.80
C GLY A 53 11.74 7.89 -6.37
N PRO A 54 11.91 9.19 -6.09
CA PRO A 54 11.67 9.76 -4.75
C PRO A 54 10.22 9.59 -4.26
N VAL A 55 9.25 9.73 -5.17
CA VAL A 55 7.82 9.65 -4.84
C VAL A 55 7.40 8.21 -4.49
N ARG A 56 7.98 7.22 -5.19
CA ARG A 56 7.79 5.79 -4.89
C ARG A 56 8.20 5.45 -3.45
N LEU A 57 9.38 5.90 -3.03
CA LEU A 57 9.91 5.64 -1.69
C LEU A 57 9.06 6.33 -0.62
N VAL A 58 8.59 7.55 -0.89
CA VAL A 58 7.70 8.29 0.03
C VAL A 58 6.38 7.54 0.25
N TYR A 59 5.72 7.04 -0.80
CA TYR A 59 4.48 6.28 -0.63
C TYR A 59 4.71 4.95 0.09
N LEU A 60 5.82 4.26 -0.18
CA LEU A 60 6.17 3.03 0.53
C LEU A 60 6.40 3.29 2.03
N ALA A 61 7.16 4.32 2.38
CA ALA A 61 7.42 4.71 3.75
C ALA A 61 6.12 5.11 4.49
N LYS A 62 5.24 5.87 3.83
CA LYS A 62 3.92 6.22 4.39
C LYS A 62 3.03 4.98 4.60
N LEU A 63 3.07 4.02 3.69
CA LEU A 63 2.34 2.76 3.85
C LEU A 63 2.87 1.98 5.06
N ARG A 64 4.20 1.80 5.17
CA ARG A 64 4.83 1.14 6.34
C ARG A 64 4.46 1.82 7.66
N ALA A 65 4.50 3.15 7.71
CA ALA A 65 4.09 3.88 8.91
C ALA A 65 2.61 3.64 9.25
N THR A 66 1.75 3.53 8.25
CA THR A 66 0.33 3.21 8.44
C THR A 66 0.15 1.80 9.00
N LEU A 67 0.89 0.82 8.46
CA LEU A 67 0.87 -0.57 8.90
C LEU A 67 1.41 -0.72 10.33
N HIS A 68 2.53 -0.08 10.64
CA HIS A 68 3.09 -0.04 11.98
C HIS A 68 2.12 0.58 13.00
N ARG A 69 1.45 1.70 12.65
CA ARG A 69 0.40 2.31 13.49
C ARG A 69 -0.83 1.43 13.65
N ALA A 70 -1.13 0.60 12.65
CA ALA A 70 -2.20 -0.39 12.74
C ALA A 70 -1.80 -1.59 13.61
N GLY A 71 -0.53 -1.69 14.05
CA GLY A 71 0.00 -2.82 14.79
C GLY A 71 0.35 -4.02 13.90
N CYS A 72 0.53 -3.80 12.60
CA CYS A 72 1.03 -4.81 11.68
C CYS A 72 2.55 -4.71 11.60
N SER A 73 3.24 -5.76 12.02
CA SER A 73 4.66 -5.94 11.77
C SER A 73 4.85 -6.70 10.45
N PRO A 74 5.96 -6.45 9.72
CA PRO A 74 6.30 -7.29 8.59
C PRO A 74 6.46 -8.74 9.07
N LEU A 75 5.96 -9.68 8.28
CA LEU A 75 6.22 -11.10 8.49
C LEU A 75 7.74 -11.33 8.43
N PRO A 76 8.30 -12.17 9.30
CA PRO A 76 9.69 -12.59 9.15
C PRO A 76 9.84 -13.25 7.78
N THR A 77 10.62 -12.63 6.90
CA THR A 77 11.10 -13.28 5.68
C THR A 77 12.22 -14.22 6.09
N ASP A 78 11.92 -15.51 6.12
CA ASP A 78 12.91 -16.60 6.10
C ASP A 78 13.67 -16.61 4.76
#